data_AF-L7VEU8-F1
#
_entry.id   AF-L7VEU8-F1
#
_cell.length_a   1.000
_cell.length_b   1.000
_cell.length_c   1.000
_cell.angle_alpha   90.00
_cell.angle_beta   90.00
_cell.angle_gamma   90.00
#
_symmetry.space_group_name_H-M   'P 1'
#
loop_
_entity.id
_entity.type
_entity.pdbx_description
1 polymer ?
#
loop_
_entity_poly.entity_id
_entity_poly.type
_entity_poly.pdbx_seq_one_letter_code
_entity_poly.pdbx_strand_id
1 'polypeptide(L)'
;MTDPLILQTLATLSRGHGLFAGRLVDERSRHEPQLQALADSVSQTGGDRLPDRAAARSHAVVQAVRRSIDTDRELAQIMSIAQADYALARRATRAILQAAHADSALAADTPLGRREAMVRMAARLRAQRRHIVRSRARARQLVLRLRRLRYLQAAARRQHHHVSPTGRPAVLAAIRKALDIKGIHDPAARARWTRGMDLVARRESGYNASAVNDWDANAAQGTSSRGAWQFIAPTFAAYHQPGTSTNITNLVAQACAFINYAQGRYGVAADASNLADRIQQADPRRSPRGY
;
A
#
# COMPACT_ATOMS: atom_id res chain seq x y z
N MET A 1 19.94 -59.76 6.73
CA MET A 1 20.25 -58.42 7.31
C MET A 1 19.90 -57.38 6.27
N THR A 2 19.10 -56.37 6.61
CA THR A 2 18.72 -55.28 5.69
C THR A 2 19.96 -54.47 5.31
N ASP A 3 20.17 -54.24 4.01
CA ASP A 3 21.32 -53.49 3.48
C ASP A 3 21.35 -52.05 4.07
N PRO A 4 22.48 -51.60 4.65
CA PRO A 4 22.61 -50.25 5.22
C PRO A 4 22.28 -49.12 4.24
N LEU A 5 22.48 -49.32 2.93
CA LEU A 5 22.13 -48.34 1.90
C LEU A 5 20.61 -48.19 1.73
N ILE A 6 19.85 -49.29 1.89
CA ILE A 6 18.39 -49.27 1.84
C ILE A 6 17.84 -48.46 3.01
N LEU A 7 18.38 -48.67 4.22
CA LEU A 7 17.99 -47.94 5.42
C LEU A 7 18.26 -46.44 5.31
N GLN A 8 19.44 -46.06 4.83
CA GLN A 8 19.79 -44.64 4.58
C GLN A 8 18.86 -44.00 3.55
N THR A 9 18.47 -44.74 2.52
CA THR A 9 17.57 -44.23 1.50
C THR A 9 16.15 -44.04 2.03
N LEU A 10 15.62 -45.01 2.78
CA LEU A 10 14.33 -44.88 3.46
C LEU A 10 14.31 -43.69 4.43
N ALA A 11 15.37 -43.48 5.19
CA ALA A 11 15.51 -42.31 6.07
C ALA A 11 15.49 -40.99 5.28
N THR A 12 16.15 -40.96 4.12
CA THR A 12 16.17 -39.79 3.23
C THR A 12 14.79 -39.51 2.64
N LEU A 13 14.09 -40.55 2.17
CA LEU A 13 12.72 -40.44 1.66
C LEU A 13 11.76 -39.99 2.77
N SER A 14 11.92 -40.50 4.00
CA SER A 14 11.13 -40.09 5.15
C SER A 14 11.32 -38.60 5.47
N ARG A 15 12.57 -38.12 5.54
CA ARG A 15 12.87 -36.68 5.72
C ARG A 15 12.25 -35.82 4.61
N GLY A 16 12.36 -36.26 3.36
CA GLY A 16 11.76 -35.56 2.21
C GLY A 16 10.23 -35.49 2.28
N HIS A 17 9.56 -36.53 2.78
CA HIS A 17 8.12 -36.51 3.04
C HIS A 17 7.76 -35.60 4.22
N GLY A 18 8.59 -35.57 5.26
CA GLY A 18 8.41 -34.72 6.45
C GLY A 18 8.25 -33.23 6.14
N LEU A 19 8.84 -32.75 5.05
CA LEU A 19 8.65 -31.38 4.55
C LEU A 19 7.18 -31.03 4.24
N PHE A 20 6.33 -32.03 4.05
CA PHE A 20 4.90 -31.91 3.72
C PHE A 20 3.98 -32.47 4.82
N ALA A 21 4.49 -32.65 6.04
CA ALA A 21 3.72 -33.22 7.16
C ALA A 21 3.00 -32.18 8.04
N GLY A 22 3.30 -30.89 7.90
CA GLY A 22 2.63 -29.79 8.62
C GLY A 22 1.15 -29.61 8.28
N ARG A 23 0.39 -29.00 9.21
CA ARG A 23 -1.04 -28.67 9.05
C ARG A 23 -1.18 -27.26 8.47
N LEU A 24 -1.91 -27.14 7.37
CA LEU A 24 -2.28 -25.84 6.81
C LEU A 24 -3.47 -25.29 7.59
N VAL A 25 -3.37 -24.05 8.06
CA VAL A 25 -4.47 -23.33 8.72
C VAL A 25 -5.52 -22.99 7.68
N ASP A 26 -6.77 -23.41 7.90
CA ASP A 26 -7.91 -23.14 7.03
C ASP A 26 -8.59 -21.84 7.51
N GLU A 27 -8.05 -20.69 7.14
CA GLU A 27 -8.74 -19.40 7.32
C GLU A 27 -9.66 -19.16 6.13
N ARG A 28 -10.86 -19.76 6.18
CA ARG A 28 -11.94 -19.41 5.26
C ARG A 28 -12.49 -18.03 5.65
N SER A 29 -12.16 -17.00 4.89
CA SER A 29 -12.77 -15.67 4.99
C SER A 29 -14.25 -15.75 4.60
N ARG A 30 -15.15 -15.87 5.58
CA ARG A 30 -16.62 -15.99 5.39
C ARG A 30 -17.34 -14.67 5.01
N HIS A 31 -16.64 -13.59 4.66
CA HIS A 31 -17.23 -12.24 4.60
C HIS A 31 -17.32 -11.60 3.19
N GLU A 32 -16.77 -12.22 2.15
CA GLU A 32 -16.76 -11.66 0.78
C GLU A 32 -18.15 -11.42 0.15
N PRO A 33 -19.13 -12.34 0.21
CA PRO A 33 -20.39 -12.16 -0.53
C PRO A 33 -21.29 -11.05 0.04
N GLN A 34 -21.20 -10.80 1.35
CA GLN A 34 -21.98 -9.75 2.03
C GLN A 34 -21.45 -8.34 1.70
N LEU A 35 -20.13 -8.20 1.59
CA LEU A 35 -19.48 -6.93 1.22
C LEU A 35 -19.73 -6.55 -0.24
N GLN A 36 -19.78 -7.54 -1.15
CA GLN A 36 -20.12 -7.32 -2.55
C GLN A 36 -21.57 -6.86 -2.72
N ALA A 37 -22.52 -7.56 -2.07
CA ALA A 37 -23.93 -7.18 -2.11
C ALA A 37 -24.18 -5.76 -1.55
N LEU A 38 -23.43 -5.37 -0.50
CA LEU A 38 -23.48 -4.02 0.05
C LEU A 38 -22.88 -2.97 -0.90
N ALA A 39 -21.78 -3.28 -1.60
CA ALA A 39 -21.19 -2.37 -2.57
C ALA A 39 -22.11 -2.12 -3.78
N ASP A 40 -22.80 -3.15 -4.23
CA ASP A 40 -23.72 -3.07 -5.37
C ASP A 40 -25.03 -2.35 -4.98
N SER A 41 -25.53 -2.51 -3.76
CA SER A 41 -26.71 -1.78 -3.28
C SER A 41 -26.46 -0.28 -3.11
N VAL A 42 -25.28 0.12 -2.62
CA VAL A 42 -24.85 1.53 -2.53
C VAL A 42 -24.67 2.16 -3.92
N SER A 43 -24.22 1.38 -4.90
CA SER A 43 -24.09 1.83 -6.28
C SER A 43 -25.45 2.09 -6.95
N GLN A 44 -26.46 1.26 -6.64
CA GLN A 44 -27.81 1.37 -7.20
C GLN A 44 -28.63 2.51 -6.58
N THR A 45 -28.41 2.83 -5.30
CA THR A 45 -29.13 3.89 -4.59
C THR A 45 -28.60 5.30 -4.85
N GLY A 46 -27.37 5.44 -5.34
CA GLY A 46 -26.73 6.74 -5.58
C GLY A 46 -27.13 7.47 -6.87
N GLY A 47 -27.98 6.86 -7.71
CA GLY A 47 -28.29 7.35 -9.06
C GLY A 47 -29.21 8.58 -9.13
N ASP A 48 -30.12 8.79 -8.17
CA ASP A 48 -31.25 9.71 -8.41
C ASP A 48 -31.48 10.83 -7.37
N ARG A 49 -30.74 10.93 -6.26
CA ARG A 49 -31.06 11.93 -5.20
C ARG A 49 -29.89 12.52 -4.41
N LEU A 50 -28.63 12.37 -4.85
CA LEU A 50 -27.47 12.89 -4.11
C LEU A 50 -26.89 14.15 -4.77
N PRO A 51 -26.57 15.22 -4.01
CA PRO A 51 -25.77 16.34 -4.51
C PRO A 51 -24.44 15.83 -5.10
N ASP A 52 -23.94 16.46 -6.18
CA ASP A 52 -22.78 15.98 -6.97
C ASP A 52 -21.55 15.59 -6.12
N ARG A 53 -21.28 16.34 -5.05
CA ARG A 53 -20.18 16.05 -4.12
C ARG A 53 -20.40 14.78 -3.30
N ALA A 54 -21.63 14.49 -2.90
CA ALA A 54 -22.01 13.26 -2.21
C ALA A 54 -21.98 12.06 -3.15
N ALA A 55 -22.43 12.24 -4.40
CA ALA A 55 -22.33 11.22 -5.45
C ALA A 55 -20.87 10.85 -5.76
N ALA A 56 -19.98 11.83 -5.91
CA ALA A 56 -18.54 11.61 -6.14
C ALA A 56 -17.86 10.88 -4.97
N ARG A 57 -18.19 11.23 -3.71
CA ARG A 57 -17.68 10.52 -2.51
C ARG A 57 -18.20 9.09 -2.44
N SER A 58 -19.49 8.88 -2.70
CA SER A 58 -20.09 7.54 -2.73
C SER A 58 -19.40 6.66 -3.78
N HIS A 59 -19.20 7.18 -5.00
CA HIS A 59 -18.47 6.49 -6.05
C HIS A 59 -17.04 6.14 -5.63
N ALA A 60 -16.31 7.06 -5.00
CA ALA A 60 -14.95 6.80 -4.52
C ALA A 60 -14.90 5.69 -3.45
N VAL A 61 -15.87 5.66 -2.53
CA VAL A 61 -16.01 4.62 -1.50
C VAL A 61 -16.34 3.27 -2.13
N VAL A 62 -17.31 3.21 -3.04
CA VAL A 62 -17.64 1.98 -3.80
C VAL A 62 -16.42 1.43 -4.53
N GLN A 63 -15.66 2.30 -5.21
CA GLN A 63 -14.44 1.90 -5.92
C GLN A 63 -13.32 1.43 -4.97
N ALA A 64 -13.28 1.94 -3.73
CA ALA A 64 -12.34 1.47 -2.72
C ALA A 64 -12.74 0.09 -2.18
N VAL A 65 -14.03 -0.13 -1.93
CA VAL A 65 -14.58 -1.42 -1.49
C VAL A 65 -14.36 -2.49 -2.57
N ARG A 66 -14.67 -2.20 -3.84
CA ARG A 66 -14.43 -3.13 -4.96
C ARG A 66 -12.96 -3.55 -5.06
N ARG A 67 -12.03 -2.60 -4.95
CA ARG A 67 -10.58 -2.88 -4.93
C ARG A 67 -10.15 -3.75 -3.74
N SER A 68 -10.80 -3.59 -2.58
CA SER A 68 -10.55 -4.47 -1.43
C SER A 68 -11.00 -5.89 -1.73
N ILE A 69 -12.23 -6.06 -2.24
CA ILE A 69 -12.80 -7.36 -2.60
C ILE A 69 -11.93 -8.06 -3.65
N ASP A 70 -11.46 -7.35 -4.67
CA ASP A 70 -10.57 -7.93 -5.69
C ASP A 70 -9.24 -8.39 -5.09
N THR A 71 -8.71 -7.65 -4.11
CA THR A 71 -7.48 -8.02 -3.42
C THR A 71 -7.68 -9.25 -2.52
N ASP A 72 -8.81 -9.33 -1.83
CA ASP A 72 -9.16 -10.47 -0.97
C ASP A 72 -9.37 -11.73 -1.82
N ARG A 73 -10.00 -11.60 -2.99
CA ARG A 73 -10.19 -12.69 -3.96
C ARG A 73 -8.85 -13.23 -4.47
N GLU A 74 -7.93 -12.35 -4.84
CA GLU A 74 -6.58 -12.73 -5.27
C GLU A 74 -5.80 -13.42 -4.14
N LEU A 75 -5.92 -12.95 -2.90
CA LEU A 75 -5.32 -13.60 -1.74
C LEU A 75 -5.90 -15.01 -1.53
N ALA A 76 -7.22 -15.17 -1.59
CA ALA A 76 -7.90 -16.45 -1.46
C ALA A 76 -7.46 -17.43 -2.56
N GLN A 77 -7.32 -16.97 -3.81
CA GLN A 77 -6.79 -17.79 -4.89
C GLN A 77 -5.35 -18.24 -4.64
N ILE A 78 -4.46 -17.35 -4.18
CA ILE A 78 -3.08 -17.70 -3.84
C ILE A 78 -3.05 -18.76 -2.73
N MET A 79 -3.86 -18.60 -1.69
CA MET A 79 -3.95 -19.56 -0.59
C MET A 79 -4.49 -20.92 -1.08
N SER A 80 -5.53 -20.92 -1.91
CA SER A 80 -6.10 -22.14 -2.50
C SER A 80 -5.06 -22.90 -3.34
N ILE A 81 -4.31 -22.21 -4.20
CA ILE A 81 -3.24 -22.81 -4.99
C ILE A 81 -2.14 -23.39 -4.09
N ALA A 82 -1.73 -22.66 -3.05
CA ALA A 82 -0.73 -23.13 -2.10
C ALA A 82 -1.19 -24.42 -1.39
N GLN A 83 -2.45 -24.47 -0.95
CA GLN A 83 -3.03 -25.62 -0.29
C GLN A 83 -3.11 -26.84 -1.23
N ALA A 84 -3.54 -26.64 -2.48
CA ALA A 84 -3.63 -27.70 -3.49
C ALA A 84 -2.24 -28.27 -3.85
N ASP A 85 -1.25 -27.39 -4.06
CA ASP A 85 0.14 -27.80 -4.35
C ASP A 85 0.75 -28.60 -3.20
N TYR A 86 0.50 -28.16 -1.97
CA TYR A 86 0.97 -28.86 -0.77
C TYR A 86 0.32 -30.24 -0.63
N ALA A 87 -0.99 -30.34 -0.81
CA ALA A 87 -1.72 -31.60 -0.75
C ALA A 87 -1.25 -32.58 -1.84
N LEU A 88 -0.99 -32.09 -3.06
CA LEU A 88 -0.45 -32.90 -4.15
C LEU A 88 0.95 -33.42 -3.83
N ALA A 89 1.85 -32.56 -3.35
CA ALA A 89 3.21 -32.95 -3.00
C ALA A 89 3.23 -33.94 -1.82
N ARG A 90 2.36 -33.76 -0.82
CA ARG A 90 2.20 -34.69 0.30
C ARG A 90 1.76 -36.08 -0.17
N ARG A 91 0.74 -36.16 -1.04
CA ARG A 91 0.26 -37.44 -1.61
C ARG A 91 1.34 -38.13 -2.43
N ALA A 92 2.01 -37.39 -3.32
CA ALA A 92 3.06 -37.95 -4.17
C ALA A 92 4.26 -38.46 -3.38
N THR A 93 4.77 -37.70 -2.41
CA THR A 93 5.90 -38.12 -1.57
C THR A 93 5.55 -39.28 -0.64
N ARG A 94 4.30 -39.35 -0.14
CA ARG A 94 3.81 -40.50 0.62
C ARG A 94 3.78 -41.77 -0.22
N ALA A 95 3.25 -41.70 -1.44
CA ALA A 95 3.20 -42.84 -2.35
C ALA A 95 4.61 -43.37 -2.67
N ILE A 96 5.58 -42.47 -2.89
CA ILE A 96 6.98 -42.85 -3.09
C ILE A 96 7.55 -43.58 -1.87
N LEU A 97 7.27 -43.07 -0.65
CA LEU A 97 7.75 -43.67 0.59
C LEU A 97 7.12 -45.05 0.82
N GLN A 98 5.81 -45.20 0.61
CA GLN A 98 5.12 -46.49 0.71
C GLN A 98 5.66 -47.51 -0.29
N ALA A 99 5.87 -47.11 -1.54
CA ALA A 99 6.46 -47.96 -2.56
C ALA A 99 7.91 -48.36 -2.22
N ALA A 100 8.68 -47.49 -1.56
CA ALA A 100 10.04 -47.81 -1.10
C ALA A 100 10.04 -48.84 0.04
N HIS A 101 9.09 -48.73 0.98
CA HIS A 101 8.91 -49.72 2.04
C HIS A 101 8.49 -51.08 1.48
N ALA A 102 7.55 -51.12 0.52
CA ALA A 102 7.12 -52.36 -0.12
C ALA A 102 8.28 -53.08 -0.85
N ASP A 103 9.08 -52.35 -1.63
CA ASP A 103 10.23 -52.93 -2.33
C ASP A 103 11.32 -53.42 -1.36
N SER A 104 11.51 -52.74 -0.22
CA SER A 104 12.48 -53.20 0.79
C SER A 104 12.09 -54.53 1.45
N ALA A 105 10.79 -54.84 1.50
CA ALA A 105 10.29 -56.10 2.02
C ALA A 105 10.40 -57.27 1.01
N LEU A 106 10.52 -56.96 -0.29
CA LEU A 106 10.53 -57.92 -1.40
C LEU A 106 11.93 -58.16 -1.99
N ALA A 107 12.99 -57.57 -1.43
CA ALA A 107 14.34 -57.69 -1.96
C ALA A 107 14.82 -59.15 -1.89
N ALA A 108 14.78 -59.86 -3.02
CA ALA A 108 15.28 -61.22 -3.15
C ALA A 108 16.82 -61.26 -2.99
N ASP A 109 17.34 -62.31 -2.36
CA ASP A 109 18.79 -62.50 -2.10
C ASP A 109 19.65 -62.73 -3.37
N THR A 110 19.05 -62.61 -4.57
CA THR A 110 19.77 -62.74 -5.83
C THR A 110 20.55 -61.45 -6.16
N PRO A 111 21.73 -61.56 -6.80
CA PRO A 111 22.47 -60.39 -7.28
C PRO A 111 21.66 -59.50 -8.23
N LEU A 112 20.79 -60.10 -9.05
CA LEU A 112 19.92 -59.39 -9.98
C LEU A 112 18.80 -58.63 -9.24
N GLY A 113 18.18 -59.25 -8.22
CA GLY A 113 17.16 -58.61 -7.38
C GLY A 113 17.71 -57.41 -6.61
N ARG A 114 18.93 -57.51 -6.07
CA ARG A 114 19.63 -56.40 -5.42
C ARG A 114 19.89 -55.23 -6.39
N ARG A 115 20.36 -55.52 -7.61
CA ARG A 115 20.57 -54.50 -8.65
C ARG A 115 19.26 -53.80 -9.02
N GLU A 116 18.19 -54.55 -9.22
CA GLU A 116 16.89 -53.96 -9.57
C GLU A 116 16.32 -53.11 -8.43
N ALA A 117 16.43 -53.58 -7.17
CA ALA A 117 16.03 -52.82 -5.99
C ALA A 117 16.78 -51.48 -5.90
N MET A 118 18.09 -51.47 -6.14
CA MET A 118 18.88 -50.23 -6.17
C MET A 118 18.43 -49.28 -7.29
N VAL A 119 18.14 -49.78 -8.49
CA VAL A 119 17.65 -48.96 -9.62
C VAL A 119 16.32 -48.31 -9.29
N ARG A 120 15.36 -49.07 -8.74
CA ARG A 120 14.05 -48.55 -8.32
C ARG A 120 14.20 -47.53 -7.20
N MET A 121 15.09 -47.77 -6.24
CA MET A 121 15.36 -46.85 -5.14
C MET A 121 15.98 -45.52 -5.63
N ALA A 122 16.92 -45.58 -6.57
CA ALA A 122 17.49 -44.38 -7.22
C ALA A 122 16.42 -43.60 -8.01
N ALA A 123 15.51 -44.28 -8.69
CA ALA A 123 14.39 -43.65 -9.38
C ALA A 123 13.45 -42.92 -8.40
N ARG A 124 13.16 -43.52 -7.25
CA ARG A 124 12.35 -42.90 -6.18
C ARG A 124 12.99 -41.66 -5.58
N LEU A 125 14.29 -41.69 -5.29
CA LEU A 125 15.03 -40.51 -4.83
C LEU A 125 14.95 -39.37 -5.85
N ARG A 126 15.15 -39.65 -7.14
CA ARG A 126 15.01 -38.64 -8.20
C ARG A 126 13.59 -38.11 -8.32
N ALA A 127 12.57 -38.97 -8.23
CA ALA A 127 11.17 -38.58 -8.22
C ALA A 127 10.85 -37.64 -7.04
N GLN A 128 11.25 -38.01 -5.82
CA GLN A 128 11.02 -37.19 -4.63
C GLN A 128 11.73 -35.83 -4.73
N ARG A 129 13.00 -35.81 -5.18
CA ARG A 129 13.73 -34.57 -5.41
C ARG A 129 13.00 -33.65 -6.39
N ARG A 130 12.46 -34.18 -7.48
CA ARG A 130 11.67 -33.40 -8.46
C ARG A 130 10.43 -32.76 -7.82
N HIS A 131 9.70 -33.49 -6.98
CA HIS A 131 8.56 -32.93 -6.25
C HIS A 131 8.99 -31.79 -5.32
N ILE A 132 10.04 -31.99 -4.50
CA ILE A 132 10.53 -30.96 -3.57
C ILE A 132 10.98 -29.69 -4.31
N VAL A 133 11.76 -29.84 -5.38
CA VAL A 133 12.25 -28.71 -6.18
C VAL A 133 11.08 -27.96 -6.83
N ARG A 134 10.11 -28.68 -7.42
CA ARG A 134 8.91 -28.07 -8.03
C ARG A 134 8.06 -27.33 -7.00
N SER A 135 7.81 -27.94 -5.83
CA SER A 135 7.07 -27.29 -4.74
C SER A 135 7.78 -26.03 -4.25
N ARG A 136 9.11 -26.05 -4.12
CA ARG A 136 9.90 -24.86 -3.73
C ARG A 136 9.83 -23.75 -4.78
N ALA A 137 9.88 -24.10 -6.08
CA ALA A 137 9.75 -23.13 -7.16
C ALA A 137 8.36 -22.46 -7.16
N ARG A 138 7.29 -23.24 -7.02
CA ARG A 138 5.92 -22.73 -6.93
C ARG A 138 5.70 -21.86 -5.70
N ALA A 139 6.18 -22.29 -4.53
CA ALA A 139 6.10 -21.51 -3.30
C ALA A 139 6.75 -20.12 -3.45
N ARG A 140 7.91 -20.04 -4.13
CA ARG A 140 8.55 -18.76 -4.43
C ARG A 140 7.69 -17.86 -5.32
N GLN A 141 7.04 -18.42 -6.34
CA GLN A 141 6.14 -17.66 -7.22
C GLN A 141 4.95 -17.11 -6.43
N LEU A 142 4.34 -17.90 -5.55
CA LEU A 142 3.22 -17.46 -4.71
C LEU A 142 3.65 -16.34 -3.75
N VAL A 143 4.84 -16.43 -3.14
CA VAL A 143 5.40 -15.36 -2.30
C VAL A 143 5.60 -14.05 -3.08
N LEU A 144 6.04 -14.11 -4.34
CA LEU A 144 6.16 -12.93 -5.20
C LEU A 144 4.80 -12.30 -5.50
N ARG A 145 3.78 -13.12 -5.76
CA ARG A 145 2.39 -12.64 -5.95
C ARG A 145 1.86 -11.95 -4.68
N LEU A 146 2.07 -12.54 -3.50
CA LEU A 146 1.69 -11.93 -2.22
C LEU A 146 2.41 -10.58 -1.98
N ARG A 147 3.70 -10.50 -2.29
CA ARG A 147 4.46 -9.23 -2.19
C ARG A 147 3.90 -8.17 -3.12
N ARG A 148 3.52 -8.55 -4.35
CA ARG A 148 2.88 -7.63 -5.31
C ARG A 148 1.55 -7.11 -4.76
N LEU A 149 0.69 -7.96 -4.20
CA LEU A 149 -0.56 -7.53 -3.57
C LEU A 149 -0.31 -6.53 -2.43
N ARG A 150 0.65 -6.81 -1.54
CA ARG A 150 1.03 -5.87 -0.46
C ARG A 150 1.54 -4.54 -0.99
N TYR A 151 2.33 -4.56 -2.07
CA TYR A 151 2.81 -3.34 -2.72
C TYR A 151 1.65 -2.51 -3.29
N LEU A 152 0.72 -3.15 -3.99
CA LEU A 152 -0.47 -2.49 -4.55
C LEU A 152 -1.36 -1.92 -3.44
N GLN A 153 -1.59 -2.67 -2.36
CA GLN A 153 -2.30 -2.16 -1.18
C GLN A 153 -1.59 -0.95 -0.56
N ALA A 154 -0.26 -0.99 -0.41
CA ALA A 154 0.51 0.12 0.15
C ALA A 154 0.54 1.35 -0.78
N ALA A 155 0.56 1.15 -2.10
CA ALA A 155 0.45 2.21 -3.09
C ALA A 155 -0.97 2.82 -3.09
N ALA A 156 -2.01 1.98 -3.02
CA ALA A 156 -3.40 2.42 -2.92
C ALA A 156 -3.66 3.18 -1.62
N ARG A 157 -3.09 2.75 -0.47
CA ARG A 157 -3.15 3.52 0.79
C ARG A 157 -2.46 4.88 0.69
N ARG A 158 -1.34 4.96 -0.04
CA ARG A 158 -0.65 6.24 -0.32
C ARG A 158 -1.49 7.16 -1.21
N GLN A 159 -2.23 6.62 -2.18
CA GLN A 159 -3.16 7.38 -3.02
C GLN A 159 -4.47 7.75 -2.27
N HIS A 160 -5.02 6.86 -1.44
CA HIS A 160 -6.25 7.11 -0.68
C HIS A 160 -6.08 7.98 0.57
N HIS A 161 -4.84 8.28 0.98
CA HIS A 161 -4.54 9.33 1.96
C HIS A 161 -4.73 10.76 1.40
N HIS A 162 -5.65 10.92 0.44
CA HIS A 162 -6.11 12.20 -0.11
C HIS A 162 -7.12 12.94 0.79
N VAL A 163 -7.39 12.44 2.00
CA VAL A 163 -7.72 13.34 3.12
C VAL A 163 -6.40 13.91 3.59
N SER A 164 -6.05 15.11 3.11
CA SER A 164 -4.87 15.81 3.61
C SER A 164 -4.94 15.83 5.14
N PRO A 165 -3.94 15.28 5.84
CA PRO A 165 -3.96 15.27 7.30
C PRO A 165 -4.17 16.70 7.77
N THR A 166 -5.18 16.90 8.63
CA THR A 166 -5.62 18.22 9.07
C THR A 166 -5.00 18.57 10.42
N GLY A 167 -5.06 19.84 10.81
CA GLY A 167 -4.57 20.29 12.11
C GLY A 167 -3.12 20.76 12.11
N ARG A 168 -2.77 21.50 13.17
CA ARG A 168 -1.47 22.17 13.30
C ARG A 168 -0.25 21.26 13.11
N PRO A 169 -0.19 20.03 13.67
CA PRO A 169 0.97 19.15 13.46
C PRO A 169 1.22 18.79 11.99
N ALA A 170 0.15 18.56 11.22
CA ALA A 170 0.23 18.22 9.81
C ALA A 170 0.69 19.41 8.96
N VAL A 171 0.16 20.61 9.25
CA VAL A 171 0.60 21.87 8.64
C VAL A 171 2.09 22.12 8.89
N LEU A 172 2.55 21.99 10.14
CA LEU A 172 3.96 22.18 10.49
C LEU A 172 4.87 21.14 9.82
N ALA A 173 4.43 19.88 9.71
CA ALA A 173 5.16 18.85 8.98
C ALA A 173 5.27 19.17 7.48
N ALA A 174 4.19 19.67 6.88
CA ALA A 174 4.17 20.09 5.49
C ALA A 174 5.07 21.30 5.23
N ILE A 175 5.08 22.30 6.13
CA ILE A 175 5.98 23.45 6.04
C ILE A 175 7.44 22.96 6.06
N ARG A 176 7.83 22.12 7.03
CA ARG A 176 9.20 21.58 7.08
C ARG A 176 9.58 20.87 5.78
N LYS A 177 8.69 20.02 5.26
CA LYS A 177 8.93 19.30 4.01
C LYS A 177 9.04 20.23 2.80
N ALA A 178 8.21 21.28 2.75
CA ALA A 178 8.28 22.29 1.70
C ALA A 178 9.61 23.05 1.77
N LEU A 179 10.07 23.46 2.95
CA LEU A 179 11.37 24.11 3.12
C LEU A 179 12.53 23.21 2.64
N ASP A 180 12.45 21.90 2.86
CA ASP A 180 13.44 20.95 2.33
C ASP A 180 13.39 20.90 0.79
N ILE A 181 12.20 20.84 0.19
CA ILE A 181 12.01 20.86 -1.28
C ILE A 181 12.52 22.17 -1.88
N LYS A 182 12.34 23.29 -1.17
CA LYS A 182 12.79 24.62 -1.58
C LYS A 182 14.29 24.86 -1.34
N GLY A 183 15.02 23.90 -0.77
CA GLY A 183 16.45 24.04 -0.48
C GLY A 183 16.77 25.04 0.64
N ILE A 184 15.79 25.36 1.50
CA ILE A 184 15.96 26.33 2.60
C ILE A 184 16.47 25.58 3.83
N HIS A 185 17.78 25.54 3.99
CA HIS A 185 18.45 24.81 5.07
C HIS A 185 18.92 25.68 6.24
N ASP A 186 19.07 26.99 6.03
CA ASP A 186 19.46 27.93 7.09
C ASP A 186 18.46 27.89 8.27
N PRO A 187 18.90 27.59 9.52
CA PRO A 187 18.01 27.46 10.66
C PRO A 187 17.19 28.72 10.95
N ALA A 188 17.77 29.91 10.77
CA ALA A 188 17.10 31.16 11.07
C ALA A 188 15.98 31.45 10.04
N ALA A 189 16.26 31.25 8.75
CA ALA A 189 15.29 31.33 7.67
C ALA A 189 14.15 30.33 7.85
N ARG A 190 14.46 29.07 8.17
CA ARG A 190 13.45 28.03 8.44
C ARG A 190 12.54 28.43 9.59
N ALA A 191 13.08 29.00 10.66
CA ALA A 191 12.30 29.44 11.80
C ALA A 191 11.38 30.63 11.44
N ARG A 192 11.83 31.59 10.62
CA ARG A 192 11.01 32.71 10.14
C ARG A 192 9.87 32.24 9.23
N TRP A 193 10.17 31.43 8.22
CA TRP A 193 9.15 30.83 7.35
C TRP A 193 8.12 30.02 8.13
N THR A 194 8.58 29.15 9.04
CA THR A 194 7.68 28.30 9.83
C THR A 194 6.72 29.12 10.67
N ARG A 195 7.20 30.17 11.38
CA ARG A 195 6.33 31.03 12.19
C ARG A 195 5.29 31.78 11.36
N GLY A 196 5.70 32.37 10.24
CA GLY A 196 4.79 33.13 9.39
C GLY A 196 3.73 32.23 8.75
N MET A 197 4.13 31.09 8.19
CA MET A 197 3.20 30.16 7.55
C MET A 197 2.25 29.46 8.53
N ASP A 198 2.71 29.13 9.74
CA ASP A 198 1.87 28.60 10.84
C ASP A 198 0.78 29.60 11.23
N LEU A 199 1.16 30.88 11.35
CA LEU A 199 0.21 31.95 11.67
C LEU A 199 -0.84 32.15 10.58
N VAL A 200 -0.43 32.17 9.31
CA VAL A 200 -1.36 32.30 8.19
C VAL A 200 -2.33 31.10 8.18
N ALA A 201 -1.82 29.87 8.24
CA ALA A 201 -2.69 28.69 8.23
C ALA A 201 -3.68 28.64 9.40
N ARG A 202 -3.28 29.16 10.57
CA ARG A 202 -4.18 29.33 11.72
C ARG A 202 -5.32 30.31 11.40
N ARG A 203 -4.99 31.46 10.82
CA ARG A 203 -5.95 32.55 10.53
C ARG A 203 -6.89 32.21 9.38
N GLU A 204 -6.36 31.59 8.32
CA GLU A 204 -7.08 31.31 7.08
C GLU A 204 -8.07 30.16 7.21
N SER A 205 -7.73 29.11 7.96
CA SER A 205 -8.59 27.91 8.01
C SER A 205 -8.63 27.19 9.35
N GLY A 206 -7.97 27.70 10.40
CA GLY A 206 -7.79 26.96 11.64
C GLY A 206 -7.03 25.65 11.42
N TYR A 207 -6.06 25.64 10.49
CA TYR A 207 -5.29 24.46 10.06
C TYR A 207 -6.10 23.38 9.33
N ASN A 208 -7.32 23.70 8.86
CA ASN A 208 -8.13 22.77 8.10
C ASN A 208 -7.64 22.65 6.64
N ALA A 209 -7.05 21.50 6.31
CA ALA A 209 -6.56 21.21 4.97
C ALA A 209 -7.68 21.03 3.92
N SER A 210 -8.90 20.77 4.38
CA SER A 210 -10.09 20.58 3.55
C SER A 210 -11.05 21.78 3.59
N ALA A 211 -10.63 22.91 4.16
CA ALA A 211 -11.45 24.12 4.19
C ALA A 211 -11.83 24.56 2.77
N VAL A 212 -13.08 24.96 2.58
CA VAL A 212 -13.59 25.52 1.32
C VAL A 212 -14.39 26.75 1.71
N ASN A 213 -14.05 27.90 1.13
CA ASN A 213 -14.86 29.11 1.23
C ASN A 213 -15.82 29.15 0.02
N ASP A 214 -17.12 28.99 0.26
CA ASP A 214 -18.20 28.99 -0.73
C ASP A 214 -19.11 30.23 -0.70
N TRP A 215 -18.73 31.27 0.04
CA TRP A 215 -19.58 32.42 0.37
C TRP A 215 -19.00 33.76 -0.12
N ASP A 216 -17.75 33.78 -0.59
CA ASP A 216 -17.09 34.98 -1.12
C ASP A 216 -17.32 35.23 -2.63
N ALA A 217 -16.91 36.40 -3.12
CA ALA A 217 -17.02 36.76 -4.53
C ALA A 217 -16.27 35.78 -5.46
N ASN A 218 -15.22 35.13 -4.97
CA ASN A 218 -14.48 34.12 -5.74
C ASN A 218 -15.27 32.82 -5.88
N ALA A 219 -16.02 32.43 -4.84
CA ALA A 219 -16.96 31.31 -4.89
C ALA A 219 -18.11 31.58 -5.87
N ALA A 220 -18.64 32.81 -5.89
CA ALA A 220 -19.64 33.24 -6.88
C ALA A 220 -19.12 33.18 -8.33
N GLN A 221 -17.80 33.34 -8.53
CA GLN A 221 -17.11 33.20 -9.81
C GLN A 221 -16.60 31.77 -10.10
N GLY A 222 -16.93 30.78 -9.25
CA GLY A 222 -16.56 29.38 -9.45
C GLY A 222 -15.13 28.99 -9.01
N THR A 223 -14.38 29.91 -8.37
CA THR A 223 -12.99 29.73 -7.92
C THR A 223 -12.85 29.87 -6.41
N SER A 224 -13.65 29.11 -5.65
CA SER A 224 -13.56 29.05 -4.18
C SER A 224 -12.12 28.87 -3.65
N SER A 225 -11.81 29.61 -2.59
CA SER A 225 -10.58 29.48 -1.81
C SER A 225 -10.57 28.15 -1.04
N ARG A 226 -9.43 27.43 -1.07
CA ARG A 226 -9.35 26.05 -0.56
C ARG A 226 -8.09 25.73 0.26
N GLY A 227 -8.30 24.89 1.25
CA GLY A 227 -7.32 24.27 2.14
C GLY A 227 -6.62 25.23 3.11
N ALA A 228 -5.45 24.83 3.61
CA ALA A 228 -4.87 25.43 4.81
C ALA A 228 -4.44 26.89 4.65
N TRP A 229 -4.01 27.31 3.46
CA TRP A 229 -3.65 28.69 3.15
C TRP A 229 -4.66 29.38 2.22
N GLN A 230 -5.88 28.82 2.10
CA GLN A 230 -7.01 29.41 1.36
C GLN A 230 -6.66 29.90 -0.06
N PHE A 231 -5.90 29.11 -0.82
CA PHE A 231 -5.62 29.44 -2.21
C PHE A 231 -6.86 29.29 -3.10
N ILE A 232 -7.06 30.23 -4.02
CA ILE A 232 -7.92 30.01 -5.19
C ILE A 232 -7.17 29.17 -6.24
N ALA A 233 -7.93 28.43 -7.06
CA ALA A 233 -7.38 27.54 -8.09
C ALA A 233 -6.35 28.19 -9.04
N PRO A 234 -6.61 29.36 -9.66
CA PRO A 234 -5.66 29.94 -10.61
C PRO A 234 -4.35 30.37 -9.93
N THR A 235 -4.41 30.92 -8.72
CA THR A 235 -3.21 31.29 -7.96
C THR A 235 -2.39 30.07 -7.58
N PHE A 236 -3.03 29.00 -7.10
CA PHE A 236 -2.31 27.76 -6.79
C PHE A 236 -1.60 27.20 -8.02
N ALA A 237 -2.27 27.18 -9.18
CA ALA A 237 -1.69 26.69 -10.42
C ALA A 237 -0.50 27.55 -10.88
N ALA A 238 -0.63 28.89 -10.83
CA ALA A 238 0.41 29.82 -11.26
C ALA A 238 1.69 29.72 -10.41
N TYR A 239 1.56 29.45 -9.12
CA TYR A 239 2.68 29.37 -8.18
C TYR A 239 3.02 27.94 -7.74
N HIS A 240 2.45 26.93 -8.39
CA HIS A 240 2.70 25.52 -8.09
C HIS A 240 4.19 25.18 -8.16
N GLN A 241 4.68 24.31 -7.27
CA GLN A 241 6.05 23.82 -7.32
C GLN A 241 6.13 22.51 -8.12
N PRO A 242 6.84 22.49 -9.25
CA PRO A 242 7.06 21.26 -10.02
C PRO A 242 7.59 20.12 -9.16
N GLY A 243 7.10 18.90 -9.41
CA GLY A 243 7.45 17.72 -8.62
C GLY A 243 6.60 17.52 -7.36
N THR A 244 5.63 18.40 -7.06
CA THR A 244 4.64 18.21 -5.99
C THR A 244 3.24 17.90 -6.54
N SER A 245 2.30 17.49 -5.68
CA SER A 245 0.92 17.16 -6.08
C SER A 245 0.21 18.36 -6.72
N THR A 246 -0.61 18.12 -7.75
CA THR A 246 -1.49 19.14 -8.36
C THR A 246 -2.80 19.34 -7.59
N ASN A 247 -3.03 18.58 -6.53
CA ASN A 247 -4.20 18.76 -5.68
C ASN A 247 -4.03 19.99 -4.78
N ILE A 248 -4.90 20.99 -4.96
CA ILE A 248 -4.87 22.23 -4.16
C ILE A 248 -5.03 21.99 -2.66
N THR A 249 -5.66 20.92 -2.18
CA THR A 249 -5.77 20.66 -0.73
C THR A 249 -4.55 19.94 -0.16
N ASN A 250 -3.57 19.55 -0.98
CA ASN A 250 -2.34 18.91 -0.50
C ASN A 250 -1.47 19.92 0.25
N LEU A 251 -1.24 19.69 1.55
CA LEU A 251 -0.52 20.63 2.40
C LEU A 251 0.92 20.92 1.95
N VAL A 252 1.65 19.92 1.43
CA VAL A 252 3.03 20.12 0.97
C VAL A 252 3.03 20.96 -0.31
N ALA A 253 2.15 20.66 -1.26
CA ALA A 253 2.03 21.44 -2.48
C ALA A 253 1.59 22.88 -2.20
N GLN A 254 0.62 23.10 -1.29
CA GLN A 254 0.22 24.44 -0.86
C GLN A 254 1.35 25.19 -0.15
N ALA A 255 2.09 24.54 0.74
CA ALA A 255 3.20 25.18 1.43
C ALA A 255 4.29 25.63 0.44
N CYS A 256 4.63 24.79 -0.55
CA CYS A 256 5.54 25.20 -1.62
C CYS A 256 4.97 26.35 -2.47
N ALA A 257 3.69 26.29 -2.83
CA ALA A 257 3.02 27.34 -3.58
C ALA A 257 2.95 28.67 -2.80
N PHE A 258 2.76 28.61 -1.47
CA PHE A 258 2.81 29.78 -0.59
C PHE A 258 4.17 30.47 -0.61
N ILE A 259 5.26 29.70 -0.52
CA ILE A 259 6.62 30.26 -0.59
C ILE A 259 6.82 30.94 -1.96
N ASN A 260 6.47 30.27 -3.05
CA ASN A 260 6.57 30.84 -4.41
C ASN A 260 5.74 32.12 -4.56
N TYR A 261 4.50 32.10 -4.05
CA TYR A 261 3.58 33.24 -4.09
C TYR A 261 4.10 34.42 -3.26
N ALA A 262 4.57 34.16 -2.03
CA ALA A 262 5.15 35.16 -1.16
C ALA A 262 6.36 35.85 -1.80
N GLN A 263 7.26 35.07 -2.43
CA GLN A 263 8.43 35.61 -3.10
C GLN A 263 8.06 36.37 -4.38
N GLY A 264 7.25 35.77 -5.26
CA GLY A 264 6.93 36.34 -6.56
C GLY A 264 5.95 37.52 -6.53
N ARG A 265 4.90 37.45 -5.70
CA ARG A 265 3.85 38.49 -5.65
C ARG A 265 4.14 39.61 -4.66
N TYR A 266 4.78 39.28 -3.53
CA TYR A 266 5.00 40.23 -2.43
C TYR A 266 6.47 40.62 -2.23
N GLY A 267 7.41 40.00 -2.96
CA GLY A 267 8.84 40.32 -2.83
C GLY A 267 9.42 39.89 -1.48
N VAL A 268 8.91 38.80 -0.89
CA VAL A 268 9.48 38.24 0.34
C VAL A 268 10.88 37.70 0.05
N ALA A 269 11.84 38.04 0.90
CA ALA A 269 13.21 37.57 0.80
C ALA A 269 13.29 36.05 1.00
N ALA A 270 14.29 35.40 0.41
CA ALA A 270 14.48 33.95 0.53
C ALA A 270 14.61 33.48 1.98
N ASP A 271 15.13 34.34 2.85
CA ASP A 271 15.30 34.07 4.26
C ASP A 271 14.08 34.43 5.13
N ALA A 272 12.99 34.92 4.54
CA ALA A 272 11.77 35.39 5.22
C ALA A 272 11.98 36.52 6.25
N SER A 273 13.09 37.27 6.20
CA SER A 273 13.34 38.40 7.09
C SER A 273 12.23 39.45 7.07
N ASN A 274 11.66 39.71 5.89
CA ASN A 274 10.61 40.71 5.65
C ASN A 274 9.19 40.12 5.51
N LEU A 275 8.98 38.83 5.83
CA LEU A 275 7.71 38.14 5.57
C LEU A 275 6.51 38.82 6.24
N ALA A 276 6.65 39.19 7.52
CA ALA A 276 5.57 39.85 8.28
C ALA A 276 5.28 41.28 7.76
N ASP A 277 6.30 41.98 7.27
CA ASP A 277 6.13 43.33 6.73
C ASP A 277 5.40 43.31 5.38
N ARG A 278 5.64 42.26 4.58
CA ARG A 278 5.08 42.09 3.23
C ARG A 278 3.73 41.40 3.21
N ILE A 279 3.45 40.55 4.19
CA ILE A 279 2.19 39.78 4.28
C ILE A 279 1.57 39.99 5.66
N GLN A 280 0.53 40.83 5.72
CA GLN A 280 -0.17 41.14 6.98
C GLN A 280 -0.67 39.90 7.72
N GLN A 281 -1.16 38.88 7.00
CA GLN A 281 -1.62 37.63 7.62
C GLN A 281 -0.50 36.89 8.38
N ALA A 282 0.76 37.12 8.01
CA ALA A 282 1.94 36.56 8.66
C ALA A 282 2.49 37.47 9.80
N ASP A 283 1.90 38.62 10.07
CA ASP A 283 2.27 39.51 11.18
C ASP A 283 1.43 39.23 12.44
N PRO A 284 2.02 38.74 13.54
CA PRO A 284 1.29 38.50 14.78
C PRO A 284 0.84 39.79 15.48
N ARG A 285 1.45 40.95 15.16
CA ARG A 285 1.13 42.24 15.80
C ARG A 285 -0.06 42.94 15.16
N ARG A 286 -0.49 42.48 13.97
CA ARG A 286 -1.62 43.05 13.24
C ARG A 286 -2.81 42.12 13.32
N SER A 287 -4.01 42.69 13.37
CA SER A 287 -5.25 41.94 13.26
C SER A 287 -5.32 41.17 11.93
N PRO A 288 -5.92 39.97 11.90
CA PRO A 288 -6.21 39.27 10.66
C PRO A 288 -7.02 40.20 9.74
N ARG A 289 -6.67 40.26 8.46
CA ARG A 289 -7.57 40.85 7.46
C ARG A 289 -8.66 39.82 7.15
N GLY A 290 -9.93 40.17 7.30
CA GLY A 290 -10.98 39.43 6.59
C GLY A 290 -10.83 39.67 5.09
N TYR A 291 -11.22 38.69 4.28
CA TYR A 291 -11.41 38.93 2.84
C TYR A 291 -12.56 39.92 2.61
#